data_AF-A0A3E1K7U3-F1
#
_entry.id   AF-A0A3E1K7U3-F1
#
_cell.length_a   1.000
_cell.length_b   1.000
_cell.length_c   1.000
_cell.angle_alpha   90.00
_cell.angle_beta   90.00
_cell.angle_gamma   90.00
#
_symmetry.space_group_name_H-M   'P 1'
#
loop_
_entity.id
_entity.type
_entity.pdbx_description
1 polymer ?
#
loop_
_entity_poly.entity_id
_entity_poly.type
_entity_poly.pdbx_seq_one_letter_code
_entity_poly.pdbx_strand_id
1 'polypeptide(L)'
;MRKSRFSDHQILSILKQAEAGTSVPDLCREHGISSATFYKWRAKFGGMDASLMARLKELEAENRRLKKMYAEERIKAEIRQEVIEGKALRPSRRREMAREAVEHRDISIRLACEALFISQNCYRYEPKLSDENAEIADWLIRLTHNQKNWGFGLCYLFLRNVKGFRWNHKRVYRIYCELELNLRIKPKKRIIREVPEPLAVPTAMNETWSMDFMHDSLECGRPYRLLNVIDDYNREGLGIEVDFSLPSERVIRTLEQIIEWRGKPTLLRCDNGPEYISEALRAWAERHEIGIEHIQPGKPQQNAYVERYNRTVRYDWLNQYLFRTIDQVREYATRWLWTYNHERPNMALGGITPRQKLALVA
;
A
#
# COMPACT_ATOMS: atom_id res chain seq x y z
N MET A 1 -1.17 -45.42 42.27
CA MET A 1 -1.03 -45.89 43.67
C MET A 1 -2.41 -46.13 44.25
N ARG A 2 -2.65 -47.28 44.91
CA ARG A 2 -3.91 -47.50 45.66
C ARG A 2 -4.04 -46.42 46.75
N LYS A 3 -5.20 -45.77 46.83
CA LYS A 3 -5.48 -44.78 47.88
C LYS A 3 -5.50 -45.51 49.23
N SER A 4 -4.77 -44.98 50.22
CA SER A 4 -4.78 -45.50 51.60
C SER A 4 -6.20 -45.43 52.18
N ARG A 5 -6.59 -46.41 53.00
CA ARG A 5 -7.86 -46.41 53.75
C ARG A 5 -7.92 -45.29 54.80
N PHE A 6 -6.76 -44.84 55.26
CA PHE A 6 -6.62 -43.80 56.28
C PHE A 6 -6.20 -42.48 55.64
N SER A 7 -6.84 -41.39 56.07
CA SER A 7 -6.41 -40.04 55.71
C SER A 7 -5.10 -39.68 56.41
N ASP A 8 -4.33 -38.75 55.85
CA ASP A 8 -3.06 -38.33 56.45
C ASP A 8 -3.24 -37.78 57.88
N HIS A 9 -4.39 -37.15 58.17
CA HIS A 9 -4.72 -36.68 59.52
C HIS A 9 -4.97 -37.85 60.51
N GLN A 10 -5.65 -38.91 60.05
CA GLN A 10 -5.86 -40.10 60.88
C GLN A 10 -4.54 -40.82 61.17
N ILE A 11 -3.66 -40.93 60.18
CA ILE A 11 -2.32 -41.52 60.35
C ILE A 11 -1.51 -40.75 61.41
N LEU A 12 -1.51 -39.42 61.36
CA LEU A 12 -0.81 -38.59 62.34
C LEU A 12 -1.39 -38.69 63.76
N SER A 13 -2.72 -38.77 63.89
CA SER A 13 -3.36 -38.96 65.20
C SER A 13 -2.91 -40.26 65.86
N ILE A 14 -2.80 -41.34 65.08
CA ILE A 14 -2.35 -42.66 65.55
C ILE A 14 -0.86 -42.61 65.94
N LEU A 15 -0.02 -41.91 65.16
CA LEU A 15 1.40 -41.75 65.49
C LEU A 15 1.61 -40.92 66.77
N LYS A 16 0.81 -39.87 66.99
CA LYS A 16 0.84 -39.07 68.22
C LYS A 16 0.44 -39.88 69.46
N GLN A 17 -0.52 -40.79 69.35
CA GLN A 17 -0.89 -41.68 70.46
C GLN A 17 0.28 -42.60 70.84
N ALA A 18 1.04 -43.08 69.86
CA ALA A 18 2.26 -43.86 70.12
C ALA A 18 3.38 -43.02 70.76
N GLU A 19 3.55 -41.76 70.34
CA GLU A 19 4.51 -40.82 70.96
C GLU A 19 4.09 -40.41 72.39
N ALA A 20 2.78 -40.40 72.67
CA ALA A 20 2.22 -40.15 74.01
C ALA A 20 2.30 -41.36 74.96
N GLY A 21 2.87 -42.48 74.51
CA GLY A 21 3.18 -43.65 75.36
C GLY A 21 2.30 -44.88 75.15
N THR A 22 1.36 -44.88 74.18
CA THR A 22 0.56 -46.08 73.87
C THR A 22 1.41 -47.13 73.12
N SER A 23 1.27 -48.40 73.51
CA SER A 23 1.97 -49.55 72.93
C SER A 23 1.64 -49.73 71.43
N VAL A 24 2.67 -49.82 70.59
CA VAL A 24 2.55 -49.97 69.12
C VAL A 24 1.75 -51.23 68.72
N PRO A 25 1.96 -52.41 69.33
CA PRO A 25 1.11 -53.59 69.10
C PRO A 25 -0.39 -53.36 69.34
N ASP A 26 -0.75 -52.55 70.35
CA ASP A 26 -2.14 -52.29 70.71
C ASP A 26 -2.80 -51.32 69.73
N LEU A 27 -2.10 -50.27 69.31
CA LEU A 27 -2.56 -49.37 68.25
C LEU A 27 -2.72 -50.09 66.90
N CYS A 28 -1.85 -51.04 66.61
CA CYS A 28 -1.95 -51.87 65.41
C CYS A 28 -3.21 -52.76 65.42
N ARG A 29 -3.55 -53.31 66.60
CA ARG A 29 -4.76 -54.11 66.79
C ARG A 29 -6.03 -53.25 66.73
N GLU A 30 -6.03 -52.09 67.38
CA GLU A 30 -7.16 -51.15 67.46
C GLU A 30 -7.55 -50.60 66.07
N HIS A 31 -6.56 -50.16 65.29
CA HIS A 31 -6.83 -49.59 63.97
C HIS A 31 -6.79 -50.61 62.84
N GLY A 32 -6.51 -51.89 63.13
CA GLY A 32 -6.45 -52.96 62.13
C GLY A 32 -5.35 -52.75 61.09
N ILE A 33 -4.16 -52.34 61.53
CA ILE A 33 -2.98 -52.11 60.69
C ILE A 33 -1.84 -53.05 61.09
N SER A 34 -0.99 -53.44 60.15
CA SER A 34 0.20 -54.23 60.47
C SER A 34 1.28 -53.36 61.12
N SER A 35 2.12 -53.94 61.98
CA SER A 35 3.27 -53.23 62.57
C SER A 35 4.21 -52.67 61.49
N ALA A 36 4.38 -53.38 60.37
CA ALA A 36 5.16 -52.90 59.24
C ALA A 36 4.55 -51.63 58.60
N THR A 37 3.22 -51.55 58.51
CA THR A 37 2.51 -50.35 58.05
C THR A 37 2.72 -49.18 59.01
N PHE A 38 2.63 -49.43 60.32
CA PHE A 38 2.86 -48.41 61.35
C PHE A 38 4.28 -47.83 61.29
N TYR A 39 5.32 -48.67 61.21
CA TYR A 39 6.70 -48.16 61.10
C TYR A 39 6.97 -47.46 59.77
N LYS A 40 6.32 -47.88 58.66
CA LYS A 40 6.35 -47.11 57.39
C LYS A 40 5.70 -45.74 57.52
N TRP A 41 4.59 -45.64 58.26
CA TRP A 41 3.96 -44.35 58.57
C TRP A 41 4.85 -43.50 59.47
N ARG A 42 5.45 -44.08 60.52
CA ARG A 42 6.39 -43.38 61.41
C ARG A 42 7.63 -42.87 60.67
N ALA A 43 8.17 -43.64 59.72
CA ALA A 43 9.28 -43.18 58.89
C ALA A 43 8.90 -42.05 57.91
N LYS A 44 7.64 -42.02 57.45
CA LYS A 44 7.16 -41.04 56.46
C LYS A 44 6.59 -39.77 57.09
N PHE A 45 5.98 -39.88 58.27
CA PHE A 45 5.19 -38.82 58.92
C PHE A 45 5.63 -38.55 60.37
N GLY A 46 6.55 -39.33 60.94
CA GLY A 46 7.06 -39.11 62.29
C GLY A 46 7.80 -37.78 62.41
N GLY A 47 7.51 -37.02 63.46
CA GLY A 47 8.05 -35.66 63.66
C GLY A 47 7.34 -34.55 62.87
N MET A 48 6.34 -34.86 62.04
CA MET A 48 5.47 -33.85 61.40
C MET A 48 4.16 -33.71 62.18
N ASP A 49 3.76 -32.48 62.49
CA ASP A 49 2.42 -32.21 63.00
C ASP A 49 1.43 -31.95 61.84
N ALA A 50 0.13 -31.88 62.16
CA ALA A 50 -0.91 -31.65 61.17
C ALA A 50 -0.76 -30.28 60.45
N SER A 51 -0.13 -29.30 61.11
CA SER A 51 0.15 -27.96 60.58
C SER A 51 1.23 -28.00 59.48
N LEU A 52 2.34 -28.70 59.72
CA LEU A 52 3.43 -28.91 58.78
C LEU A 52 2.97 -29.68 57.53
N MET A 53 2.08 -30.67 57.69
CA MET A 53 1.50 -31.39 56.55
C MET A 53 0.54 -30.54 55.71
N ALA A 54 -0.26 -29.68 56.35
CA ALA A 54 -1.08 -28.70 55.63
C ALA A 54 -0.19 -27.73 54.83
N ARG A 55 0.88 -27.23 55.46
CA ARG A 55 1.86 -26.36 54.81
C ARG A 55 2.60 -27.03 53.65
N LEU A 56 2.98 -28.30 53.79
CA LEU A 56 3.60 -29.08 52.71
C LEU A 56 2.66 -29.23 51.52
N LYS A 57 1.37 -29.53 51.73
CA LYS A 57 0.39 -29.63 50.64
C LYS A 57 0.14 -28.30 49.94
N GLU A 58 0.11 -27.21 50.70
CA GLU A 58 0.03 -25.84 50.16
C GLU A 58 1.24 -25.53 49.30
N LEU A 59 2.46 -25.79 49.81
CA LEU A 59 3.70 -25.62 49.08
C LEU A 59 3.76 -26.50 47.83
N GLU A 60 3.29 -27.75 47.87
CA GLU A 60 3.20 -28.62 46.70
C GLU A 60 2.20 -28.09 45.64
N ALA A 61 1.08 -27.51 46.07
CA ALA A 61 0.13 -26.86 45.18
C ALA A 61 0.74 -25.59 44.54
N GLU A 62 1.41 -24.78 45.34
CA GLU A 62 2.13 -23.59 44.88
C GLU A 62 3.26 -23.95 43.91
N ASN A 63 4.07 -24.96 44.23
CA ASN A 63 5.17 -25.41 43.37
C ASN A 63 4.64 -25.96 42.03
N ARG A 64 3.49 -26.67 42.04
CA ARG A 64 2.80 -27.06 40.79
C ARG A 64 2.34 -25.84 39.98
N ARG A 65 1.77 -24.82 40.65
CA ARG A 65 1.33 -23.58 40.00
C ARG A 65 2.51 -22.81 39.41
N LEU A 66 3.61 -22.69 40.16
CA LEU A 66 4.84 -22.01 39.73
C LEU A 66 5.51 -22.73 38.56
N LYS A 67 5.60 -24.07 38.59
CA LYS A 67 6.12 -24.85 37.47
C LYS A 67 5.31 -24.64 36.19
N LYS A 68 3.98 -24.61 36.30
CA LYS A 68 3.10 -24.31 35.16
C LYS A 68 3.33 -22.90 34.63
N MET A 69 3.36 -21.90 35.52
CA MET A 69 3.59 -20.50 35.15
C MET A 69 4.96 -20.31 34.49
N TYR A 70 6.01 -20.93 35.02
CA TYR A 70 7.36 -20.88 34.46
C TYR A 70 7.40 -21.50 33.05
N ALA A 71 6.77 -22.66 32.86
CA ALA A 71 6.69 -23.29 31.54
C ALA A 71 5.96 -22.41 30.52
N GLU A 72 4.81 -21.83 30.90
CA GLU A 72 4.04 -20.92 30.04
C GLU A 72 4.84 -19.65 29.69
N GLU A 73 5.48 -19.00 30.68
CA GLU A 73 6.29 -17.81 30.45
C GLU A 73 7.57 -18.11 29.66
N ARG A 74 8.18 -19.28 29.86
CA ARG A 74 9.34 -19.71 29.07
C ARG A 74 8.99 -19.86 27.60
N ILE A 75 7.87 -20.53 27.30
CA ILE A 75 7.37 -20.69 25.93
C ILE A 75 7.06 -19.32 25.30
N LYS A 76 6.41 -18.41 26.04
CA LYS A 76 6.16 -17.04 25.56
C LYS A 76 7.46 -16.31 25.22
N ALA A 77 8.49 -16.44 26.07
CA ALA A 77 9.78 -15.81 25.86
C ALA A 77 10.47 -16.35 24.60
N GLU A 78 10.43 -17.66 24.37
CA GLU A 78 11.00 -18.29 23.17
C GLU A 78 10.28 -17.85 21.89
N ILE A 79 8.94 -17.85 21.88
CA ILE A 79 8.15 -17.35 20.75
C ILE A 79 8.48 -15.88 20.48
N ARG A 80 8.62 -15.07 21.53
CA ARG A 80 9.00 -13.66 21.39
C ARG A 80 10.42 -13.50 20.87
N GLN A 81 11.35 -14.35 21.27
CA GLN A 81 12.73 -14.27 20.81
C GLN A 81 12.85 -14.56 19.31
N GLU A 82 12.08 -15.52 18.79
CA GLU A 82 11.98 -15.78 17.34
C GLU A 82 11.36 -14.62 16.56
N VAL A 83 10.51 -13.82 17.22
CA VAL A 83 9.85 -12.65 16.63
C VAL A 83 10.72 -11.40 16.69
N ILE A 84 11.50 -11.24 17.77
CA ILE A 84 12.19 -10.01 18.17
C ILE A 84 13.67 -10.07 17.77
N GLU A 85 13.95 -10.45 16.53
CA GLU A 85 15.10 -9.88 15.82
C GLU A 85 14.71 -8.53 15.19
N GLY A 86 14.32 -7.58 16.05
CA GLY A 86 14.32 -6.13 15.74
C GLY A 86 13.25 -5.57 14.79
N LYS A 87 12.23 -6.34 14.35
CA LYS A 87 11.25 -5.85 13.37
C LYS A 87 9.85 -5.64 13.95
N ALA A 88 9.30 -4.44 13.77
CA ALA A 88 7.89 -4.16 14.04
C ALA A 88 7.00 -4.92 13.04
N LEU A 89 6.43 -6.06 13.47
CA LEU A 89 5.57 -6.88 12.63
C LEU A 89 4.13 -6.33 12.54
N ARG A 90 3.55 -6.41 11.33
CA ARG A 90 2.13 -6.11 11.08
C ARG A 90 1.21 -7.11 11.78
N PRO A 91 -0.02 -6.73 12.16
CA PRO A 91 -0.98 -7.64 12.79
C PRO A 91 -1.28 -8.91 11.99
N SER A 92 -1.30 -8.83 10.65
CA SER A 92 -1.49 -10.00 9.77
C SER A 92 -0.37 -11.04 9.92
N ARG A 93 0.89 -10.57 10.00
CA ARG A 93 2.06 -11.44 10.17
C ARG A 93 2.10 -12.06 11.56
N ARG A 94 1.76 -11.29 12.60
CA ARG A 94 1.62 -11.82 13.97
C ARG A 94 0.55 -12.93 14.05
N ARG A 95 -0.53 -12.80 13.28
CA ARG A 95 -1.56 -13.84 13.16
C ARG A 95 -1.04 -15.11 12.48
N GLU A 96 -0.31 -14.98 11.37
CA GLU A 96 0.33 -16.13 10.71
C GLU A 96 1.27 -16.86 11.66
N MET A 97 2.17 -16.12 12.33
CA MET A 97 3.09 -16.70 13.31
C MET A 97 2.38 -17.35 14.50
N ALA A 98 1.22 -16.83 14.92
CA ALA A 98 0.44 -17.47 15.98
C ALA A 98 -0.14 -18.81 15.52
N ARG A 99 -0.51 -18.95 14.24
CA ARG A 99 -0.96 -20.22 13.68
C ARG A 99 0.19 -21.21 13.58
N GLU A 100 1.33 -20.77 13.05
CA GLU A 100 2.57 -21.56 12.99
C GLU A 100 2.99 -22.04 14.39
N ALA A 101 2.95 -21.17 15.40
CA ALA A 101 3.33 -21.52 16.77
C ALA A 101 2.39 -22.57 17.38
N VAL A 102 1.07 -22.47 17.16
CA VAL A 102 0.10 -23.47 17.62
C VAL A 102 0.34 -24.82 16.94
N GLU A 103 0.62 -24.82 15.64
CA GLU A 103 0.83 -26.03 14.83
C GLU A 103 2.16 -26.73 15.16
N HIS A 104 3.26 -25.98 15.32
CA HIS A 104 4.60 -26.54 15.48
C HIS A 104 5.00 -26.82 16.93
N ARG A 105 4.37 -26.14 17.91
CA ARG A 105 4.76 -26.24 19.34
C ARG A 105 3.68 -26.87 20.22
N ASP A 106 2.55 -27.30 19.65
CA ASP A 106 1.41 -27.89 20.36
C ASP A 106 0.94 -27.05 21.57
N ILE A 107 0.94 -25.72 21.39
CA ILE A 107 0.54 -24.75 22.41
C ILE A 107 -0.92 -24.32 22.23
N SER A 108 -1.58 -23.95 23.32
CA SER A 108 -2.93 -23.41 23.22
C SER A 108 -2.98 -22.10 22.42
N ILE A 109 -4.08 -21.88 21.68
CA ILE A 109 -4.35 -20.63 20.95
C ILE A 109 -4.21 -19.40 21.86
N ARG A 110 -4.66 -19.52 23.11
CA ARG A 110 -4.54 -18.46 24.12
C ARG A 110 -3.09 -18.09 24.37
N LEU A 111 -2.22 -19.09 24.60
CA LEU A 111 -0.80 -18.88 24.90
C LEU A 111 -0.08 -18.24 23.70
N ALA A 112 -0.35 -18.71 22.48
CA ALA A 112 0.21 -18.13 21.26
C ALA A 112 -0.22 -16.67 21.05
N CYS A 113 -1.52 -16.37 21.27
CA CYS A 113 -2.07 -15.02 21.16
C CYS A 113 -1.47 -14.05 22.19
N GLU A 114 -1.30 -14.49 23.44
CA GLU A 114 -0.64 -13.73 24.51
C GLU A 114 0.85 -13.49 24.23
N ALA A 115 1.55 -14.47 23.66
CA ALA A 115 2.96 -14.34 23.29
C ALA A 115 3.16 -13.26 22.22
N LEU A 116 2.27 -13.22 21.21
CA LEU A 116 2.36 -12.38 20.02
C LEU A 116 1.52 -11.10 20.08
N PHE A 117 0.89 -10.82 21.21
CA PHE A 117 0.07 -9.63 21.44
C PHE A 117 -1.06 -9.45 20.40
N ILE A 118 -1.81 -10.53 20.12
CA ILE A 118 -3.00 -10.50 19.27
C ILE A 118 -4.22 -11.04 20.02
N SER A 119 -5.43 -10.64 19.62
CA SER A 119 -6.65 -11.22 20.19
C SER A 119 -6.94 -12.59 19.57
N GLN A 120 -7.64 -13.47 20.30
CA GLN A 120 -8.05 -14.75 19.73
C GLN A 120 -9.06 -14.60 18.59
N ASN A 121 -9.81 -13.48 18.54
CA ASN A 121 -10.68 -13.15 17.40
C ASN A 121 -9.84 -12.88 16.14
N CYS A 122 -8.69 -12.20 16.28
CA CYS A 122 -7.75 -12.01 15.18
C CYS A 122 -7.19 -13.36 14.69
N TYR A 123 -6.82 -14.26 15.61
CA TYR A 123 -6.34 -15.61 15.29
C TYR A 123 -7.36 -16.40 14.45
N ARG A 124 -8.62 -16.41 14.90
CA ARG A 124 -9.73 -17.12 14.27
C ARG A 124 -10.30 -16.42 13.04
N TYR A 125 -9.88 -15.18 12.76
CA TYR A 125 -10.39 -14.45 11.62
C TYR A 125 -9.92 -15.11 10.32
N GLU A 126 -10.88 -15.58 9.54
CA GLU A 126 -10.67 -15.98 8.15
C GLU A 126 -11.12 -14.86 7.21
N PRO A 127 -10.26 -14.45 6.27
CA PRO A 127 -10.67 -13.48 5.27
C PRO A 127 -11.76 -14.11 4.40
N LYS A 128 -12.92 -13.45 4.32
CA LYS A 128 -13.92 -13.79 3.31
C LYS A 128 -13.34 -13.44 1.94
N LEU A 129 -13.03 -14.46 1.14
CA LEU A 129 -12.73 -14.30 -0.27
C LEU A 129 -13.99 -13.74 -0.93
N SER A 130 -13.85 -12.56 -1.54
CA SER A 130 -14.91 -11.92 -2.30
C SER A 130 -14.49 -12.00 -3.75
N ASP A 131 -15.39 -12.45 -4.62
CA ASP A 131 -15.15 -12.53 -6.07
C ASP A 131 -14.72 -11.18 -6.65
N GLU A 132 -15.19 -10.08 -6.05
CA GLU A 132 -14.80 -8.71 -6.39
C GLU A 132 -13.29 -8.43 -6.17
N ASN A 133 -12.60 -9.20 -5.32
CA ASN A 133 -11.13 -9.09 -5.23
C ASN A 133 -10.45 -9.60 -6.51
N ALA A 134 -10.99 -10.66 -7.12
CA ALA A 134 -10.46 -11.19 -8.38
C ALA A 134 -10.72 -10.20 -9.52
N GLU A 135 -11.89 -9.55 -9.53
CA GLU A 135 -12.19 -8.47 -10.48
C GLU A 135 -11.24 -7.28 -10.31
N ILE A 136 -11.02 -6.80 -9.07
CA ILE A 136 -10.04 -5.73 -8.81
C ILE A 136 -8.64 -6.13 -9.32
N ALA A 137 -8.23 -7.37 -9.06
CA ALA A 137 -6.92 -7.86 -9.48
C ALA A 137 -6.78 -7.87 -11.01
N ASP A 138 -7.77 -8.41 -11.73
CA ASP A 138 -7.80 -8.45 -13.19
C ASP A 138 -7.73 -7.03 -13.78
N TRP A 139 -8.50 -6.08 -13.25
CA TRP A 139 -8.43 -4.68 -13.67
C TRP A 139 -7.05 -4.05 -13.45
N LEU A 140 -6.43 -4.28 -12.28
CA LEU A 140 -5.10 -3.74 -11.98
C LEU A 140 -4.01 -4.32 -12.88
N ILE A 141 -4.09 -5.62 -13.20
CA ILE A 141 -3.17 -6.28 -14.14
C ILE A 141 -3.32 -5.69 -15.54
N ARG A 142 -4.56 -5.59 -16.04
CA ARG A 142 -4.83 -5.00 -17.37
C ARG A 142 -4.35 -3.56 -17.46
N LEU A 143 -4.60 -2.75 -16.43
CA LEU A 143 -4.16 -1.36 -16.38
C LEU A 143 -2.65 -1.23 -16.38
N THR A 144 -1.96 -1.98 -15.53
CA THR A 144 -0.49 -1.90 -15.43
C THR A 144 0.20 -2.47 -16.67
N HIS A 145 -0.41 -3.44 -17.36
CA HIS A 145 0.06 -3.92 -18.65
C HIS A 145 -0.05 -2.84 -19.74
N ASN A 146 -1.20 -2.17 -19.83
CA ASN A 146 -1.46 -1.19 -20.89
C ASN A 146 -0.87 0.19 -20.60
N GLN A 147 -0.68 0.54 -19.32
CA GLN A 147 -0.23 1.85 -18.84
C GLN A 147 0.97 1.68 -17.89
N LYS A 148 2.11 1.27 -18.45
CA LYS A 148 3.30 0.83 -17.69
C LYS A 148 3.87 1.86 -16.71
N ASN A 149 3.68 3.15 -16.98
CA ASN A 149 4.17 4.22 -16.10
C ASN A 149 3.16 4.66 -15.04
N TRP A 150 1.94 4.12 -15.04
CA TRP A 150 0.95 4.49 -14.04
C TRP A 150 1.27 3.82 -12.71
N GLY A 151 1.55 4.66 -11.72
CA GLY A 151 1.56 4.23 -10.33
C GLY A 151 0.15 3.99 -9.80
N PHE A 152 0.08 3.37 -8.61
CA PHE A 152 -1.18 3.06 -7.94
C PHE A 152 -2.21 4.22 -7.93
N GLY A 153 -1.77 5.46 -7.70
CA GLY A 153 -2.66 6.62 -7.65
C GLY A 153 -3.44 6.82 -8.96
N LEU A 154 -2.78 6.72 -10.11
CA LEU A 154 -3.45 6.85 -11.42
C LEU A 154 -4.37 5.66 -11.68
N CYS A 155 -3.93 4.43 -11.38
CA CYS A 155 -4.77 3.24 -11.52
C CYS A 155 -6.04 3.35 -10.67
N TYR A 156 -5.93 3.77 -9.41
CA TYR A 156 -7.07 3.94 -8.54
C TYR A 156 -8.03 5.03 -9.03
N LEU A 157 -7.50 6.19 -9.44
CA LEU A 157 -8.33 7.28 -9.96
C LEU A 157 -9.03 6.90 -11.26
N PHE A 158 -8.39 6.11 -12.12
CA PHE A 158 -9.04 5.56 -13.31
C PHE A 158 -10.22 4.68 -12.92
N LEU A 159 -10.01 3.71 -12.04
CA LEU A 159 -11.07 2.81 -11.59
C LEU A 159 -12.21 3.58 -10.93
N ARG A 160 -11.89 4.58 -10.12
CA ARG A 160 -12.86 5.36 -9.35
C ARG A 160 -13.63 6.36 -10.20
N ASN A 161 -12.94 7.19 -10.97
CA ASN A 161 -13.51 8.37 -11.63
C ASN A 161 -13.85 8.12 -13.10
N VAL A 162 -13.12 7.22 -13.77
CA VAL A 162 -13.32 6.94 -15.20
C VAL A 162 -14.22 5.73 -15.39
N LYS A 163 -13.97 4.63 -14.66
CA LYS A 163 -14.84 3.44 -14.68
C LYS A 163 -16.00 3.49 -13.69
N GLY A 164 -15.95 4.38 -12.70
CA GLY A 164 -17.04 4.58 -11.74
C GLY A 164 -17.13 3.54 -10.61
N PHE A 165 -16.12 2.71 -10.43
CA PHE A 165 -16.11 1.70 -9.37
C PHE A 165 -16.10 2.34 -7.98
N ARG A 166 -16.98 1.87 -7.08
CA ARG A 166 -17.09 2.40 -5.71
C ARG A 166 -16.16 1.73 -4.70
N TRP A 167 -15.18 0.96 -5.15
CA TRP A 167 -14.25 0.23 -4.30
C TRP A 167 -13.48 1.12 -3.34
N ASN A 168 -13.22 0.59 -2.15
CA ASN A 168 -12.46 1.29 -1.13
C ASN A 168 -10.97 1.36 -1.50
N HIS A 169 -10.40 2.56 -1.46
CA HIS A 169 -8.97 2.81 -1.73
C HIS A 169 -8.01 1.85 -1.01
N LYS A 170 -8.23 1.59 0.30
CA LYS A 170 -7.36 0.71 1.08
C LYS A 170 -7.43 -0.74 0.61
N ARG A 171 -8.60 -1.19 0.14
CA ARG A 171 -8.80 -2.52 -0.41
C ARG A 171 -8.08 -2.69 -1.75
N VAL A 172 -8.26 -1.74 -2.67
CA VAL A 172 -7.57 -1.76 -3.97
C VAL A 172 -6.05 -1.67 -3.78
N TYR A 173 -5.57 -0.83 -2.87
CA TYR A 173 -4.14 -0.72 -2.55
C TYR A 173 -3.56 -2.01 -1.98
N ARG A 174 -4.31 -2.71 -1.12
CA ARG A 174 -3.88 -4.01 -0.58
C ARG A 174 -3.69 -5.02 -1.71
N ILE A 175 -4.67 -5.15 -2.61
CA ILE A 175 -4.62 -6.08 -3.74
C ILE A 175 -3.47 -5.70 -4.70
N TYR A 176 -3.30 -4.41 -4.98
CA TYR A 176 -2.17 -3.91 -5.76
C TYR A 176 -0.80 -4.32 -5.17
N CYS A 177 -0.67 -4.27 -3.84
CA CYS A 177 0.54 -4.73 -3.16
C CYS A 177 0.68 -6.26 -3.14
N GLU A 178 -0.43 -7.00 -2.99
CA GLU A 178 -0.45 -8.47 -3.04
C GLU A 178 -0.05 -9.01 -4.43
N LEU A 179 -0.35 -8.26 -5.50
CA LEU A 179 0.10 -8.52 -6.87
C LEU A 179 1.54 -8.08 -7.15
N GLU A 180 2.25 -7.56 -6.15
CA GLU A 180 3.63 -7.04 -6.26
C GLU A 180 3.81 -5.95 -7.32
N LEU A 181 2.73 -5.27 -7.72
CA LEU A 181 2.76 -4.18 -8.71
C LEU A 181 3.43 -2.92 -8.16
N ASN A 182 3.62 -2.85 -6.84
CA ASN A 182 4.36 -1.79 -6.17
C ASN A 182 5.87 -1.92 -6.41
N LEU A 183 6.32 -1.54 -7.61
CA LEU A 183 7.75 -1.44 -7.91
C LEU A 183 8.45 -0.52 -6.88
N ARG A 184 9.48 -1.05 -6.21
CA ARG A 184 10.31 -0.27 -5.27
C ARG A 184 11.15 0.74 -6.03
N ILE A 185 10.64 1.95 -6.19
CA ILE A 185 11.44 3.07 -6.67
C ILE A 185 12.43 3.44 -5.56
N LYS A 186 13.74 3.27 -5.80
CA LYS A 186 14.78 3.82 -4.90
C LYS A 186 14.58 5.34 -4.86
N PRO A 187 14.34 5.96 -3.70
CA PRO A 187 14.19 7.40 -3.62
C PRO A 187 15.51 8.04 -4.07
N LYS A 188 15.48 8.77 -5.19
CA LYS A 188 16.59 9.66 -5.54
C LYS A 188 16.68 10.75 -4.47
N LYS A 189 17.90 11.19 -4.17
CA LYS A 189 18.17 12.30 -3.23
C LYS A 189 17.21 13.46 -3.54
N ARG A 190 16.37 13.85 -2.57
CA ARG A 190 15.48 15.00 -2.72
C ARG A 190 16.35 16.24 -2.83
N ILE A 191 16.44 16.79 -4.04
CA ILE A 191 16.95 18.14 -4.26
C ILE A 191 15.85 19.07 -3.76
N ILE A 192 16.17 19.95 -2.82
CA ILE A 192 15.28 21.04 -2.42
C ILE A 192 15.14 21.92 -3.66
N ARG A 193 13.96 21.88 -4.29
CA ARG A 193 13.61 22.79 -5.38
C ARG A 193 12.85 23.92 -4.75
N GLU A 194 13.22 25.15 -5.08
CA GLU A 194 12.37 26.31 -4.82
C GLU A 194 11.00 26.04 -5.43
N VAL A 195 9.95 26.30 -4.67
CA VAL A 195 8.57 26.17 -5.16
C VAL A 195 8.39 27.32 -6.14
N PRO A 196 8.23 27.05 -7.45
CA PRO A 196 7.99 28.11 -8.41
C PRO A 196 6.70 28.83 -8.01
N GLU A 197 6.62 30.14 -8.26
CA GLU A 197 5.36 30.86 -8.12
C GLU A 197 4.29 30.15 -8.97
N PRO A 198 3.10 29.89 -8.40
CA PRO A 198 2.04 29.23 -9.13
C PRO A 198 1.58 30.12 -10.27
N LEU A 199 1.74 29.63 -11.51
CA LEU A 199 1.07 30.22 -12.67
C LEU A 199 -0.42 30.37 -12.40
N ALA A 200 -0.96 31.54 -12.71
CA ALA A 200 -2.41 31.75 -12.71
C ALA A 200 -3.05 30.76 -13.68
N VAL A 201 -3.92 29.90 -13.14
CA VAL A 201 -4.77 29.04 -13.98
C VAL A 201 -5.83 29.96 -14.57
N PRO A 202 -6.05 29.96 -15.89
CA PRO A 202 -7.16 30.71 -16.49
C PRO A 202 -8.50 30.33 -15.86
N THR A 203 -9.49 31.21 -15.94
CA THR A 203 -10.82 31.02 -15.34
C THR A 203 -11.81 30.32 -16.25
N ALA A 204 -11.60 30.40 -17.56
CA ALA A 204 -12.46 29.81 -18.57
C ALA A 204 -11.68 29.10 -19.67
N MET A 205 -12.40 28.28 -20.43
CA MET A 205 -11.87 27.58 -21.61
C MET A 205 -11.45 28.59 -22.68
N ASN A 206 -10.45 28.22 -23.46
CA ASN A 206 -9.92 29.04 -24.55
C ASN A 206 -9.43 30.45 -24.12
N GLU A 207 -9.27 30.74 -22.82
CA GLU A 207 -8.61 31.98 -22.43
C GLU A 207 -7.12 31.94 -22.79
N THR A 208 -6.45 30.83 -22.50
CA THR A 208 -5.02 30.66 -22.83
C THR A 208 -4.75 29.24 -23.32
N TRP A 209 -4.10 29.14 -24.48
CA TRP A 209 -3.50 27.89 -24.94
C TRP A 209 -2.00 27.98 -24.80
N SER A 210 -1.40 26.97 -24.18
CA SER A 210 0.05 26.81 -24.15
C SER A 210 0.46 25.86 -25.28
N MET A 211 1.53 26.21 -26.00
CA MET A 211 2.11 25.34 -27.01
C MET A 211 3.63 25.23 -26.87
N ASP A 212 4.16 24.08 -27.26
CA ASP A 212 5.59 23.79 -27.18
C ASP A 212 5.99 22.68 -28.17
N PHE A 213 7.25 22.70 -28.59
CA PHE A 213 7.82 21.70 -29.47
C PHE A 213 8.53 20.59 -28.70
N MET A 214 8.38 19.38 -29.21
CA MET A 214 9.19 18.24 -28.81
C MET A 214 9.96 17.67 -29.99
N HIS A 215 11.11 17.08 -29.70
CA HIS A 215 11.95 16.39 -30.67
C HIS A 215 12.04 14.90 -30.33
N ASP A 216 12.05 14.04 -31.33
CA ASP A 216 12.31 12.61 -31.20
C ASP A 216 12.86 12.05 -32.52
N SER A 217 13.19 10.76 -32.59
CA SER A 217 13.77 10.14 -33.78
C SER A 217 13.09 8.82 -34.12
N LEU A 218 12.98 8.53 -35.42
CA LEU A 218 12.56 7.23 -35.91
C LEU A 218 13.62 6.16 -35.60
N GLU A 219 13.26 4.89 -35.74
CA GLU A 219 14.16 3.74 -35.59
C GLU A 219 15.41 3.86 -36.48
N CYS A 220 15.29 4.48 -37.65
CA CYS A 220 16.41 4.75 -38.57
C CYS A 220 17.28 5.97 -38.18
N GLY A 221 17.01 6.62 -37.05
CA GLY A 221 17.73 7.80 -36.58
C GLY A 221 17.28 9.13 -37.21
N ARG A 222 16.36 9.12 -38.19
CA ARG A 222 15.82 10.34 -38.78
C ARG A 222 15.02 11.13 -37.72
N PRO A 223 15.38 12.38 -37.42
CA PRO A 223 14.68 13.18 -36.42
C PRO A 223 13.33 13.65 -36.95
N TYR A 224 12.37 13.81 -36.04
CA TYR A 224 11.08 14.44 -36.29
C TYR A 224 10.68 15.32 -35.08
N ARG A 225 9.68 16.16 -35.30
CA ARG A 225 9.18 17.12 -34.32
C ARG A 225 7.69 16.93 -34.08
N LEU A 226 7.27 17.32 -32.87
CA LEU A 226 5.87 17.38 -32.48
C LEU A 226 5.56 18.79 -31.98
N LEU A 227 4.46 19.37 -32.42
CA LEU A 227 3.86 20.55 -31.80
C LEU A 227 2.71 20.09 -30.92
N ASN A 228 2.81 20.35 -29.63
CA ASN A 228 1.75 20.08 -28.68
C ASN A 228 1.02 21.36 -28.34
N VAL A 229 -0.31 21.34 -28.40
CA VAL A 229 -1.17 22.45 -27.97
C VAL A 229 -2.08 21.96 -26.84
N ILE A 230 -2.12 22.69 -25.73
CA ILE A 230 -2.95 22.37 -24.56
C ILE A 230 -3.75 23.59 -24.12
N ASP A 231 -4.98 23.36 -23.66
CA ASP A 231 -5.77 24.38 -22.96
C ASP A 231 -5.39 24.43 -21.47
N ASP A 232 -4.98 25.62 -21.02
CA ASP A 232 -4.47 25.83 -19.67
C ASP A 232 -5.55 25.72 -18.58
N TYR A 233 -6.82 25.90 -18.92
CA TYR A 233 -7.92 25.76 -17.96
C TYR A 233 -8.20 24.30 -17.64
N ASN A 234 -8.56 23.48 -18.65
CA ASN A 234 -9.02 22.11 -18.44
C ASN A 234 -7.95 21.04 -18.64
N ARG A 235 -6.72 21.42 -19.03
CA ARG A 235 -5.61 20.50 -19.33
C ARG A 235 -5.91 19.56 -20.49
N GLU A 236 -6.81 19.94 -21.39
CA GLU A 236 -7.12 19.15 -22.58
C GLU A 236 -6.04 19.36 -23.63
N GLY A 237 -5.48 18.26 -24.15
CA GLY A 237 -4.63 18.33 -25.32
C GLY A 237 -5.49 18.62 -26.55
N LEU A 238 -5.20 19.72 -27.24
CA LEU A 238 -6.00 20.19 -28.38
C LEU A 238 -5.54 19.58 -29.69
N GLY A 239 -4.23 19.41 -29.82
CA GLY A 239 -3.62 18.85 -31.01
C GLY A 239 -2.20 18.41 -30.71
N ILE A 240 -1.78 17.37 -31.45
CA ILE A 240 -0.39 16.93 -31.53
C ILE A 240 -0.07 16.83 -33.01
N GLU A 241 0.59 17.85 -33.54
CA GLU A 241 1.00 17.89 -34.94
C GLU A 241 2.40 17.31 -35.09
N VAL A 242 2.58 16.35 -36.00
CA VAL A 242 3.84 15.60 -36.14
C VAL A 242 4.35 15.64 -37.57
N ASP A 243 5.59 16.08 -37.73
CA ASP A 243 6.27 16.09 -39.03
C ASP A 243 7.80 16.12 -38.87
N PHE A 244 8.54 15.95 -39.98
CA PHE A 244 9.99 16.11 -40.01
C PHE A 244 10.42 17.57 -39.85
N SER A 245 9.58 18.52 -40.27
CA SER A 245 9.77 19.96 -40.10
C SER A 245 8.43 20.62 -39.83
N LEU A 246 8.42 21.57 -38.89
CA LEU A 246 7.21 22.30 -38.48
C LEU A 246 7.44 23.81 -38.69
N PRO A 247 7.43 24.29 -39.96
CA PRO A 247 7.52 25.72 -40.24
C PRO A 247 6.27 26.46 -39.76
N SER A 248 6.35 27.77 -39.65
CA SER A 248 5.27 28.63 -39.15
C SER A 248 3.93 28.42 -39.87
N GLU A 249 3.93 28.19 -41.18
CA GLU A 249 2.71 27.88 -41.94
C GLU A 249 2.04 26.57 -41.50
N ARG A 250 2.83 25.55 -41.12
CA ARG A 250 2.30 24.29 -40.59
C ARG A 250 1.69 24.50 -39.20
N VAL A 251 2.33 25.32 -38.36
CA VAL A 251 1.82 25.72 -37.05
C VAL A 251 0.48 26.45 -37.22
N ILE A 252 0.43 27.46 -38.08
CA ILE A 252 -0.79 28.23 -38.38
C ILE A 252 -1.93 27.32 -38.81
N ARG A 253 -1.70 26.44 -39.80
CA ARG A 253 -2.74 25.49 -40.24
C ARG A 253 -3.24 24.60 -39.11
N THR A 254 -2.35 24.15 -38.23
CA THR A 254 -2.73 23.33 -37.07
C THR A 254 -3.62 24.12 -36.12
N LEU A 255 -3.27 25.38 -35.83
CA LEU A 255 -4.07 26.25 -34.99
C LEU A 255 -5.44 26.55 -35.62
N GLU A 256 -5.49 26.83 -36.92
CA GLU A 256 -6.76 27.05 -37.65
C GLU A 256 -7.68 25.83 -37.56
N GLN A 257 -7.14 24.62 -37.75
CA GLN A 257 -7.91 23.39 -37.59
C GLN A 257 -8.45 23.23 -36.17
N ILE A 258 -7.64 23.56 -35.15
CA ILE A 258 -8.10 23.50 -33.75
C ILE A 258 -9.21 24.54 -33.50
N ILE A 259 -9.04 25.76 -34.03
CA ILE A 259 -10.01 26.85 -33.89
C ILE A 259 -11.35 26.48 -34.55
N GLU A 260 -11.31 25.78 -35.69
CA GLU A 260 -12.53 25.39 -36.42
C GLU A 260 -13.48 24.54 -35.56
N TRP A 261 -12.96 23.55 -34.82
CA TRP A 261 -13.81 22.66 -34.01
C TRP A 261 -13.98 23.11 -32.56
N ARG A 262 -13.05 23.91 -32.01
CA ARG A 262 -13.05 24.30 -30.59
C ARG A 262 -13.41 25.76 -30.32
N GLY A 263 -13.19 26.64 -31.29
CA GLY A 263 -13.20 28.09 -31.12
C GLY A 263 -11.82 28.68 -30.85
N LYS A 264 -11.72 30.02 -30.98
CA LYS A 264 -10.45 30.76 -30.89
C LYS A 264 -10.01 31.03 -29.45
N PRO A 265 -8.70 30.98 -29.15
CA PRO A 265 -8.20 31.40 -27.86
C PRO A 265 -8.10 32.93 -27.76
N THR A 266 -8.09 33.48 -26.55
CA THR A 266 -7.71 34.89 -26.33
C THR A 266 -6.20 35.08 -26.37
N LEU A 267 -5.45 34.12 -25.81
CA LEU A 267 -4.00 34.20 -25.67
C LEU A 267 -3.32 32.88 -26.07
N LEU A 268 -2.22 32.98 -26.80
CA LEU A 268 -1.29 31.90 -27.06
C LEU A 268 -0.02 32.12 -26.25
N ARG A 269 0.34 31.14 -25.42
CA ARG A 269 1.60 31.13 -24.69
C ARG A 269 2.59 30.20 -25.36
N CYS A 270 3.75 30.72 -25.73
CA CYS A 270 4.82 29.96 -26.38
C CYS A 270 6.20 30.36 -25.84
N ASP A 271 7.19 29.51 -26.12
CA ASP A 271 8.58 29.85 -25.85
C ASP A 271 9.13 30.83 -26.89
N ASN A 272 10.40 31.20 -26.75
CA ASN A 272 11.10 32.06 -27.70
C ASN A 272 11.72 31.28 -28.86
N GLY A 273 11.15 30.13 -29.24
CA GLY A 273 11.60 29.38 -30.41
C GLY A 273 11.53 30.24 -31.68
N PRO A 274 12.51 30.14 -32.59
CA PRO A 274 12.54 30.91 -33.83
C PRO A 274 11.28 30.71 -34.70
N GLU A 275 10.60 29.57 -34.55
CA GLU A 275 9.34 29.26 -35.22
C GLU A 275 8.18 30.16 -34.74
N TYR A 276 8.18 30.53 -33.46
CA TYR A 276 7.15 31.39 -32.86
C TYR A 276 7.45 32.89 -33.01
N ILE A 277 8.68 33.25 -33.35
CA ILE A 277 9.11 34.64 -33.60
C ILE A 277 8.83 35.06 -35.05
N SER A 278 8.36 34.14 -35.89
CA SER A 278 8.06 34.43 -37.29
C SER A 278 6.99 35.51 -37.48
N GLU A 279 7.24 36.43 -38.42
CA GLU A 279 6.31 37.48 -38.83
C GLU A 279 4.96 36.92 -39.28
N ALA A 280 4.97 35.75 -39.93
CA ALA A 280 3.76 35.06 -40.37
C ALA A 280 2.81 34.70 -39.22
N LEU A 281 3.34 34.18 -38.10
CA LEU A 281 2.51 33.82 -36.95
C LEU A 281 1.94 35.07 -36.25
N ARG A 282 2.74 36.14 -36.16
CA ARG A 282 2.28 37.43 -35.61
C ARG A 282 1.17 38.04 -36.46
N ALA A 283 1.36 38.13 -37.77
CA ALA A 283 0.36 38.64 -38.69
C ALA A 283 -0.92 37.78 -38.71
N TRP A 284 -0.79 36.45 -38.56
CA TRP A 284 -1.94 35.58 -38.41
C TRP A 284 -2.69 35.83 -37.09
N ALA A 285 -1.99 35.96 -35.97
CA ALA A 285 -2.58 36.18 -34.67
C ALA A 285 -3.27 37.56 -34.58
N GLU A 286 -2.65 38.61 -35.13
CA GLU A 286 -3.26 39.94 -35.25
C GLU A 286 -4.56 39.90 -36.04
N ARG A 287 -4.59 39.20 -37.18
CA ARG A 287 -5.82 39.03 -37.99
C ARG A 287 -6.95 38.29 -37.26
N HIS A 288 -6.62 37.41 -36.32
CA HIS A 288 -7.59 36.66 -35.54
C HIS A 288 -7.90 37.29 -34.17
N GLU A 289 -7.27 38.44 -33.85
CA GLU A 289 -7.33 39.12 -32.55
C GLU A 289 -6.88 38.21 -31.40
N ILE A 290 -5.83 37.42 -31.63
CA ILE A 290 -5.24 36.51 -30.66
C ILE A 290 -3.95 37.13 -30.13
N GLY A 291 -3.84 37.28 -28.81
CA GLY A 291 -2.59 37.72 -28.18
C GLY A 291 -1.52 36.63 -28.24
N ILE A 292 -0.26 37.00 -28.43
CA ILE A 292 0.88 36.08 -28.27
C ILE A 292 1.70 36.54 -27.06
N GLU A 293 1.81 35.68 -26.04
CA GLU A 293 2.64 35.86 -24.86
C GLU A 293 3.86 34.95 -24.94
N HIS A 294 5.02 35.54 -25.18
CA HIS A 294 6.29 34.83 -25.10
C HIS A 294 6.78 34.77 -23.65
N ILE A 295 7.26 33.59 -23.23
CA ILE A 295 7.90 33.46 -21.92
C ILE A 295 9.17 34.30 -21.82
N GLN A 296 9.53 34.73 -20.62
CA GLN A 296 10.77 35.42 -20.37
C GLN A 296 11.97 34.47 -20.58
N PRO A 297 13.05 34.91 -21.25
CA PRO A 297 14.27 34.12 -21.38
C PRO A 297 14.77 33.63 -20.01
N GLY A 298 15.04 32.33 -19.91
CA GLY A 298 15.50 31.70 -18.67
C GLY A 298 14.41 31.38 -17.64
N LYS A 299 13.11 31.57 -17.95
CA LYS A 299 11.97 31.22 -17.07
C LYS A 299 11.06 30.15 -17.67
N PRO A 300 11.53 28.90 -17.83
CA PRO A 300 10.71 27.77 -18.34
C PRO A 300 9.44 27.53 -17.51
N GLN A 301 9.47 27.90 -16.23
CA GLN A 301 8.33 27.72 -15.33
C GLN A 301 7.08 28.49 -15.79
N GLN A 302 7.23 29.51 -16.64
CA GLN A 302 6.09 30.24 -17.20
C GLN A 302 5.28 29.41 -18.22
N ASN A 303 5.85 28.33 -18.76
CA ASN A 303 5.16 27.38 -19.63
C ASN A 303 4.95 26.00 -18.95
N ALA A 304 4.89 25.97 -17.62
CA ALA A 304 4.93 24.70 -16.86
C ALA A 304 3.79 23.72 -17.19
N TYR A 305 2.67 24.20 -17.73
CA TYR A 305 1.54 23.36 -18.10
C TYR A 305 1.82 22.48 -19.30
N VAL A 306 2.30 23.07 -20.41
CA VAL A 306 2.70 22.29 -21.58
C VAL A 306 3.97 21.51 -21.31
N GLU A 307 4.90 21.99 -20.48
CA GLU A 307 6.08 21.19 -20.08
C GLU A 307 5.68 19.91 -19.35
N ARG A 308 4.71 20.01 -18.44
CA ARG A 308 4.17 18.84 -17.72
C ARG A 308 3.41 17.91 -18.67
N TYR A 309 2.70 18.47 -19.64
CA TYR A 309 2.04 17.70 -20.69
C TYR A 309 3.07 16.96 -21.56
N ASN A 310 4.09 17.65 -22.05
CA ASN A 310 5.20 17.12 -22.84
C ASN A 310 5.93 16.00 -22.10
N ARG A 311 6.16 16.15 -20.80
CA ARG A 311 6.67 15.07 -19.95
C ARG A 311 5.77 13.83 -19.98
N THR A 312 4.46 14.03 -19.92
CA THR A 312 3.47 12.95 -19.98
C THR A 312 3.48 12.27 -21.35
N VAL A 313 3.46 13.05 -22.44
CA VAL A 313 3.58 12.56 -23.82
C VAL A 313 4.86 11.72 -23.98
N ARG A 314 6.00 12.23 -23.48
CA ARG A 314 7.29 11.54 -23.57
C ARG A 314 7.28 10.18 -22.90
N TYR A 315 6.89 10.14 -21.63
CA TYR A 315 6.99 8.91 -20.85
C TYR A 315 5.86 7.94 -21.21
N ASP A 316 4.61 8.40 -21.22
CA ASP A 316 3.42 7.54 -21.39
C ASP A 316 3.21 7.10 -22.85
N TRP A 317 3.81 7.78 -23.82
CA TRP A 317 3.69 7.42 -25.24
C TRP A 317 5.02 7.23 -25.95
N LEU A 318 5.79 8.30 -26.21
CA LEU A 318 6.94 8.23 -27.12
C LEU A 318 7.96 7.16 -26.70
N ASN A 319 8.32 7.12 -25.41
CA ASN A 319 9.29 6.16 -24.89
C ASN A 319 8.79 4.70 -24.85
N GLN A 320 7.51 4.45 -25.15
CA GLN A 320 6.94 3.10 -25.13
C GLN A 320 7.07 2.38 -26.48
N TYR A 321 7.38 3.10 -27.56
CA TYR A 321 7.36 2.58 -28.93
C TYR A 321 8.60 2.99 -29.70
N LEU A 322 9.00 2.13 -30.66
CA LEU A 322 10.00 2.45 -31.68
C LEU A 322 9.26 2.60 -33.01
N PHE A 323 9.22 3.82 -33.56
CA PHE A 323 8.48 4.12 -34.77
C PHE A 323 9.36 3.98 -36.02
N ARG A 324 8.83 3.33 -37.06
CA ARG A 324 9.53 3.15 -38.34
C ARG A 324 9.25 4.26 -39.33
N THR A 325 8.02 4.78 -39.32
CA THR A 325 7.56 5.80 -40.26
C THR A 325 6.88 6.95 -39.51
N ILE A 326 6.88 8.13 -40.14
CA ILE A 326 6.24 9.32 -39.57
C ILE A 326 4.71 9.14 -39.47
N ASP A 327 4.10 8.40 -40.41
CA ASP A 327 2.66 8.16 -40.43
C ASP A 327 2.22 7.29 -39.26
N GLN A 328 3.05 6.32 -38.83
CA GLN A 328 2.81 5.59 -37.59
C GLN A 328 2.80 6.53 -36.38
N VAL A 329 3.73 7.49 -36.33
CA VAL A 329 3.76 8.47 -35.23
C VAL A 329 2.49 9.31 -35.24
N ARG A 330 2.04 9.79 -36.40
CA ARG A 330 0.80 10.59 -36.55
C ARG A 330 -0.46 9.82 -36.11
N GLU A 331 -0.59 8.57 -36.53
CA GLU A 331 -1.72 7.72 -36.13
C GLU A 331 -1.73 7.53 -34.60
N TYR A 332 -0.57 7.20 -34.03
CA TYR A 332 -0.44 7.02 -32.59
C TYR A 332 -0.66 8.32 -31.81
N ALA A 333 -0.23 9.46 -32.35
CA ALA A 333 -0.49 10.78 -31.75
C ALA A 333 -1.98 11.02 -31.57
N THR A 334 -2.76 10.74 -32.62
CA THR A 334 -4.22 10.90 -32.63
C THR A 334 -4.88 9.99 -31.60
N ARG A 335 -4.50 8.70 -31.60
CA ARG A 335 -5.04 7.71 -30.65
C ARG A 335 -4.68 8.06 -29.21
N TRP A 336 -3.43 8.44 -28.98
CA TRP A 336 -2.96 8.78 -27.64
C TRP A 336 -3.62 10.05 -27.12
N LEU A 337 -3.78 11.08 -27.95
CA LEU A 337 -4.48 12.31 -27.59
C LEU A 337 -5.92 12.03 -27.15
N TRP A 338 -6.62 11.14 -27.88
CA TRP A 338 -7.96 10.72 -27.49
C TRP A 338 -7.96 10.05 -26.11
N THR A 339 -7.08 9.07 -25.88
CA THR A 339 -6.94 8.39 -24.58
C THR A 339 -6.56 9.37 -23.46
N TYR A 340 -5.66 10.31 -23.71
CA TYR A 340 -5.27 11.33 -22.75
C TYR A 340 -6.47 12.18 -22.31
N ASN A 341 -7.30 12.62 -23.26
CA ASN A 341 -8.44 13.48 -22.97
C ASN A 341 -9.64 12.74 -22.37
N HIS A 342 -9.88 11.49 -22.75
CA HIS A 342 -11.10 10.76 -22.41
C HIS A 342 -10.94 9.74 -21.30
N GLU A 343 -9.75 9.14 -21.17
CA GLU A 343 -9.53 7.99 -20.30
C GLU A 343 -8.47 8.24 -19.23
N ARG A 344 -7.47 9.08 -19.48
CA ARG A 344 -6.38 9.29 -18.53
C ARG A 344 -6.81 10.20 -17.37
N PRO A 345 -6.75 9.72 -16.12
CA PRO A 345 -6.96 10.57 -14.95
C PRO A 345 -5.89 11.66 -14.86
N ASN A 346 -6.29 12.88 -14.53
CA ASN A 346 -5.36 13.97 -14.32
C ASN A 346 -5.35 14.42 -12.86
N MET A 347 -4.22 14.23 -12.18
CA MET A 347 -4.04 14.62 -10.77
C MET A 347 -4.30 16.12 -10.54
N ALA A 348 -3.96 16.98 -11.50
CA ALA A 348 -4.21 18.43 -11.38
C ALA A 348 -5.71 18.78 -11.45
N LEU A 349 -6.54 17.86 -11.95
CA LEU A 349 -7.99 18.00 -12.04
C LEU A 349 -8.72 17.21 -10.93
N GLY A 350 -8.03 16.79 -9.87
CA GLY A 350 -8.63 15.92 -8.85
C GLY A 350 -8.84 14.47 -9.30
N GLY A 351 -8.18 14.06 -10.38
CA GLY A 351 -8.19 12.69 -10.88
C GLY A 351 -9.32 12.37 -11.86
N ILE A 352 -10.05 13.36 -12.35
CA ILE A 352 -10.94 13.20 -13.50
C ILE A 352 -10.16 13.46 -14.80
N THR A 353 -10.75 13.09 -15.93
CA THR A 353 -10.15 13.33 -17.26
C THR A 353 -10.40 14.78 -17.73
N PRO A 354 -9.60 15.32 -18.65
CA PRO A 354 -9.85 16.64 -19.23
C PRO A 354 -11.27 16.79 -19.79
N ARG A 355 -11.80 15.76 -20.45
CA ARG A 355 -13.17 15.75 -20.97
C ARG A 355 -14.24 15.70 -19.90
N GLN A 356 -14.01 14.96 -18.81
CA GLN A 356 -14.93 15.01 -17.66
C GLN A 356 -14.96 16.41 -17.04
N LYS A 357 -13.82 17.09 -16.92
CA LYS A 357 -13.79 18.47 -16.44
C LYS A 357 -14.58 19.40 -17.37
N LEU A 358 -14.44 19.25 -18.68
CA LEU A 358 -15.22 19.99 -19.67
C LEU A 358 -16.74 19.81 -19.45
N ALA A 359 -17.18 18.56 -19.27
CA ALA A 359 -18.58 18.21 -19.07
C ALA A 359 -19.18 18.63 -17.72
N LEU A 360 -18.36 18.98 -16.73
CA LEU A 360 -18.83 19.52 -15.44
C LEU A 360 -19.12 21.03 -15.48
N VAL A 361 -18.61 21.72 -16.51
CA VAL A 361 -18.66 23.18 -16.65
C VAL A 361 -19.65 23.60 -17.74
N ALA A 362 -19.91 22.71 -18.71
CA ALA A 362 -21.02 22.81 -19.66
C ALA A 362 -22.35 22.44 -18.99
#